data_AF-A0A2V7U1P1-F1
#
_entry.id   AF-A0A2V7U1P1-F1
#
_cell.length_a   1.000
_cell.length_b   1.000
_cell.length_c   1.000
_cell.angle_alpha   90.00
_cell.angle_beta   90.00
_cell.angle_gamma   90.00
#
_symmetry.space_group_name_H-M   'P 1'
#
loop_
_entity.id
_entity.type
_entity.pdbx_description
1 polymer ?
#
loop_
_entity_poly.entity_id
_entity_poly.type
_entity_poly.pdbx_seq_one_letter_code
_entity_poly.pdbx_strand_id
1 'polypeptide(L)'
;MRDGLLLRAVKRVTRWRFQADLTMHRALRRARGDRPYLLGGECRRCARCCEAPAIQAGRAVWYLPTLRRAFLWWHRRVNGFELMNRDPQARVFVFRCTHFDHATRTCDSYDSRPGMCRDYPRNLLAQPNPEMLPGCGYRPVAPNSAAFLRALQSASVSGDTLARLKRDLHLEK
;
A
#
# COMPACT_ATOMS: atom_id res chain seq x y z
N MET A 1 12.65 -8.50 16.22
CA MET A 1 13.82 -9.35 15.90
C MET A 1 14.42 -8.91 14.57
N ARG A 2 15.71 -8.60 14.52
CA ARG A 2 16.37 -8.25 13.26
C ARG A 2 16.53 -9.49 12.38
N ASP A 3 16.30 -9.33 11.08
CA ASP A 3 16.51 -10.42 10.13
C ASP A 3 17.99 -10.82 10.09
N GLY A 4 18.27 -12.12 10.12
CA GLY A 4 19.60 -12.67 9.85
C GLY A 4 20.00 -12.51 8.36
N LEU A 5 21.28 -12.70 8.05
CA LEU A 5 21.83 -12.47 6.70
C LEU A 5 21.13 -13.32 5.62
N LEU A 6 20.91 -14.61 5.89
CA LEU A 6 20.21 -15.51 4.99
C LEU A 6 18.79 -15.02 4.68
N LEU A 7 18.04 -14.63 5.71
CA LEU A 7 16.67 -14.15 5.56
C LEU A 7 16.62 -12.84 4.78
N ARG A 8 17.58 -11.94 4.99
CA ARG A 8 17.72 -10.71 4.19
C ARG A 8 17.98 -11.01 2.71
N ALA A 9 18.80 -12.02 2.41
CA ALA A 9 19.06 -12.44 1.04
C ALA A 9 17.80 -13.01 0.38
N VAL A 10 17.08 -13.91 1.06
CA VAL A 10 15.79 -14.44 0.59
C VAL A 10 14.79 -13.31 0.33
N LYS A 11 14.59 -12.42 1.32
CA LYS A 11 13.69 -11.26 1.18
C LYS A 11 14.10 -10.36 0.01
N ARG A 12 15.40 -10.18 -0.25
CA ARG A 12 15.91 -9.37 -1.37
C ARG A 12 15.55 -9.99 -2.72
N VAL A 13 15.72 -11.30 -2.88
CA VAL A 13 15.36 -12.01 -4.13
C VAL A 13 13.85 -11.96 -4.35
N THR A 14 13.05 -12.29 -3.33
CA THR A 14 11.59 -12.21 -3.40
C THR A 14 11.12 -10.79 -3.71
N ARG A 15 11.77 -9.78 -3.10
CA ARG A 15 11.48 -8.36 -3.37
C ARG A 15 11.77 -8.00 -4.82
N TRP A 16 12.89 -8.43 -5.38
CA TRP A 16 13.21 -8.16 -6.78
C TRP A 16 12.18 -8.78 -7.73
N ARG A 17 11.83 -10.05 -7.51
CA ARG A 17 10.76 -10.75 -8.25
C ARG A 17 9.43 -10.00 -8.17
N PHE A 18 9.04 -9.56 -6.96
CA PHE A 18 7.82 -8.77 -6.73
C PHE A 18 7.87 -7.43 -7.46
N GLN A 19 9.00 -6.72 -7.41
CA GLN A 19 9.16 -5.43 -8.10
C GLN A 19 9.12 -5.58 -9.61
N ALA A 20 9.72 -6.63 -10.17
CA ALA A 20 9.65 -6.92 -11.60
C ALA A 20 8.20 -7.17 -12.04
N ASP A 21 7.48 -8.04 -11.32
CA ASP A 21 6.07 -8.35 -11.58
C ASP A 21 5.19 -7.10 -11.48
N LEU A 22 5.38 -6.30 -10.43
CA LEU A 22 4.62 -5.08 -10.20
C LEU A 22 4.90 -4.01 -11.28
N THR A 23 6.15 -3.89 -11.72
CA THR A 23 6.55 -2.97 -12.79
C THR A 23 5.90 -3.37 -14.10
N MET A 24 5.95 -4.66 -14.44
CA MET A 24 5.29 -5.21 -15.62
C MET A 24 3.78 -4.98 -15.56
N HIS A 25 3.14 -5.30 -14.44
CA HIS A 25 1.70 -5.11 -14.24
C HIS A 25 1.29 -3.64 -14.41
N ARG A 26 2.03 -2.71 -13.81
CA ARG A 26 1.79 -1.26 -13.95
C ARG A 26 2.01 -0.78 -15.38
N ALA A 27 3.04 -1.27 -16.06
CA ALA A 27 3.29 -0.94 -17.47
C ALA A 27 2.13 -1.40 -18.36
N LEU A 28 1.66 -2.64 -18.17
CA LEU A 28 0.51 -3.18 -18.90
C LEU A 28 -0.77 -2.38 -18.63
N ARG A 29 -1.05 -1.99 -17.38
CA ARG A 29 -2.22 -1.15 -17.06
C ARG A 29 -2.14 0.22 -17.74
N ARG A 30 -0.97 0.88 -17.71
CA ARG A 30 -0.75 2.15 -18.42
C ARG A 30 -0.92 2.01 -19.93
N ALA A 31 -0.42 0.92 -20.53
CA ALA A 31 -0.62 0.65 -21.95
C ALA A 31 -2.10 0.48 -22.32
N ARG A 32 -2.94 0.02 -21.39
CA ARG A 32 -4.40 -0.06 -21.54
C ARG A 32 -5.13 1.26 -21.23
N GLY A 33 -4.40 2.36 -21.03
CA GLY A 33 -4.97 3.69 -20.80
C GLY A 33 -5.27 4.02 -19.35
N ASP A 34 -4.91 3.17 -18.38
CA ASP A 34 -5.10 3.48 -16.97
C ASP A 34 -4.22 4.66 -16.52
N ARG A 35 -4.85 5.66 -15.90
CA ARG A 35 -4.20 6.85 -15.36
C ARG A 35 -4.39 6.90 -13.85
N PRO A 36 -3.59 6.13 -13.08
CA PRO A 36 -3.73 6.11 -11.63
C PRO A 36 -3.40 7.48 -11.03
N TYR A 37 -3.86 7.70 -9.80
CA TYR A 37 -3.49 8.88 -9.04
C TYR A 37 -1.96 8.94 -8.85
N LEU A 38 -1.42 10.15 -8.76
CA LEU A 38 -0.04 10.39 -8.40
C LEU A 38 0.10 10.35 -6.87
N LEU A 39 1.26 9.93 -6.39
CA LEU A 39 1.57 9.95 -4.97
C LEU A 39 2.09 11.34 -4.58
N GLY A 40 1.31 12.07 -3.77
CA GLY A 40 1.73 13.29 -3.09
C GLY A 40 2.07 13.04 -1.62
N GLY A 41 2.65 14.05 -0.97
CA GLY A 41 3.09 14.00 0.42
C GLY A 41 4.23 13.02 0.72
N GLU A 42 4.41 12.72 2.01
CA GLU A 42 5.53 11.92 2.51
C GLU A 42 5.18 11.09 3.76
N CYS A 43 5.98 10.08 4.07
CA CYS A 43 5.76 9.24 5.24
C CYS A 43 6.08 9.99 6.54
N ARG A 44 5.04 10.32 7.32
CA ARG A 44 5.18 10.92 8.67
C ARG A 44 5.35 9.90 9.80
N ARG A 45 5.71 8.65 9.48
CA ARG A 45 5.86 7.55 10.45
C ARG A 45 4.62 7.36 11.35
N CYS A 46 3.42 7.60 10.81
CA CYS A 46 2.17 7.36 11.53
C CYS A 46 1.94 5.88 11.88
N ALA A 47 2.69 4.95 11.29
CA ALA A 47 2.70 3.51 11.56
C ALA A 47 1.37 2.73 11.40
N ARG A 48 0.28 3.37 10.96
CA ARG A 48 -1.00 2.67 10.74
C ARG A 48 -0.91 1.49 9.77
N CYS A 49 -0.11 1.62 8.71
CA CYS A 49 0.12 0.53 7.76
C CYS A 49 0.94 -0.63 8.34
N CYS A 50 1.60 -0.44 9.49
CA CYS A 50 2.39 -1.46 10.18
C CYS A 50 1.59 -2.20 11.27
N GLU A 51 0.53 -1.58 11.81
CA GLU A 51 -0.27 -2.13 12.90
C GLU A 51 -1.07 -3.38 12.47
N ALA A 52 -1.69 -3.34 11.30
CA ALA A 52 -2.50 -4.45 10.78
C ALA A 52 -2.27 -4.67 9.27
N PRO A 53 -1.11 -5.23 8.86
CA PRO A 53 -0.89 -5.57 7.46
C PRO A 53 -1.95 -6.56 6.98
N ALA A 54 -2.62 -6.21 5.89
CA ALA A 54 -3.68 -7.00 5.30
C ALA A 54 -3.27 -7.46 3.89
N ILE A 55 -3.44 -8.74 3.60
CA ILE A 55 -3.11 -9.31 2.29
C ILE A 55 -4.34 -10.02 1.73
N GLN A 56 -4.80 -9.55 0.57
CA GLN A 56 -5.82 -10.24 -0.18
C GLN A 56 -5.25 -11.51 -0.80
N ALA A 57 -5.92 -12.63 -0.56
CA ALA A 57 -5.52 -13.93 -1.08
C ALA A 57 -6.23 -14.23 -2.41
N GLY A 58 -5.49 -14.82 -3.34
CA GLY A 58 -6.08 -15.44 -4.52
C GLY A 58 -7.00 -16.60 -4.16
N ARG A 59 -7.96 -16.92 -5.04
CA ARG A 59 -8.96 -17.99 -4.82
C ARG A 59 -8.31 -19.33 -4.41
N ALA A 60 -7.24 -19.72 -5.11
CA ALA A 60 -6.53 -20.97 -4.81
C ALA A 60 -5.96 -20.98 -3.38
N VAL A 61 -5.28 -19.92 -2.96
CA VAL A 61 -4.73 -19.79 -1.60
C VAL A 61 -5.85 -19.74 -0.54
N TRP A 62 -6.99 -19.14 -0.87
CA TRP A 62 -8.10 -19.03 0.06
C TRP A 62 -8.79 -20.39 0.33
N TYR A 63 -9.14 -21.10 -0.74
CA TYR A 63 -9.96 -22.31 -0.67
C TYR A 63 -9.15 -23.59 -0.47
N LEU A 64 -7.92 -23.69 -1.00
CA LEU A 64 -7.10 -24.91 -0.87
C LEU A 64 -6.29 -24.90 0.44
N PRO A 65 -6.56 -25.80 1.41
CA PRO A 65 -5.93 -25.75 2.73
C PRO A 65 -4.41 -25.92 2.70
N THR A 66 -3.86 -26.67 1.75
CA THR A 66 -2.42 -26.86 1.57
C THR A 66 -1.74 -25.56 1.14
N LEU A 67 -2.25 -24.91 0.09
CA LEU A 67 -1.74 -23.62 -0.37
C LEU A 67 -1.90 -22.54 0.69
N ARG A 68 -3.04 -22.53 1.40
CA ARG A 68 -3.26 -21.61 2.51
C ARG A 68 -2.21 -21.79 3.61
N ARG A 69 -1.95 -23.02 4.02
CA ARG A 69 -0.94 -23.33 5.05
C ARG A 69 0.45 -22.91 4.60
N ALA A 70 0.84 -23.20 3.36
CA ALA A 70 2.13 -22.78 2.80
C ALA A 70 2.26 -21.25 2.76
N PHE A 71 1.21 -20.54 2.32
CA PHE A 71 1.16 -19.08 2.28
C PHE A 71 1.32 -18.46 3.69
N LEU A 72 0.51 -18.92 4.66
CA LEU A 72 0.57 -18.41 6.03
C LEU A 72 1.91 -18.74 6.69
N TRP A 73 2.44 -19.94 6.45
CA TRP A 73 3.77 -20.33 6.94
C TRP A 73 4.86 -19.43 6.37
N TRP A 74 4.84 -19.14 5.06
CA TRP A 74 5.77 -18.23 4.41
C TRP A 74 5.71 -16.84 5.04
N HIS A 75 4.51 -16.28 5.18
CA HIS A 75 4.33 -14.96 5.78
C HIS A 75 4.80 -14.91 7.25
N ARG A 76 4.55 -15.97 8.02
CA ARG A 76 5.04 -16.06 9.41
C ARG A 76 6.56 -16.16 9.48
N ARG A 77 7.16 -17.07 8.71
CA ARG A 77 8.60 -17.37 8.79
C ARG A 77 9.47 -16.33 8.11
N VAL A 78 9.04 -15.85 6.95
CA VAL A 78 9.81 -14.91 6.15
C VAL A 78 9.47 -13.50 6.57
N ASN A 79 8.21 -13.10 6.55
CA ASN A 79 7.83 -11.69 6.72
C ASN A 79 7.58 -11.28 8.18
N GLY A 80 7.55 -12.22 9.12
CA GLY A 80 7.19 -11.93 10.52
C GLY A 80 5.72 -11.53 10.67
N PHE A 81 4.84 -12.08 9.83
CA PHE A 81 3.41 -11.80 9.87
C PHE A 81 2.65 -12.95 10.51
N GLU A 82 2.11 -12.72 11.70
CA GLU A 82 1.29 -13.67 12.42
C GLU A 82 -0.18 -13.41 12.13
N LEU A 83 -0.91 -14.43 11.69
CA LEU A 83 -2.32 -14.28 11.36
C LEU A 83 -3.12 -13.91 12.62
N MET A 84 -3.85 -12.80 12.56
CA MET A 84 -4.78 -12.38 13.61
C MET A 84 -6.22 -12.68 13.22
N ASN A 85 -6.61 -12.31 11.99
CA ASN A 85 -7.98 -12.41 11.54
C ASN A 85 -8.07 -12.82 10.07
N ARG A 86 -9.22 -13.33 9.67
CA ARG A 86 -9.59 -13.64 8.29
C ARG A 86 -10.88 -12.92 7.97
N ASP A 87 -10.91 -12.22 6.85
CA ASP A 87 -12.13 -11.63 6.30
C ASP A 87 -12.56 -12.47 5.09
N PRO A 88 -13.62 -13.28 5.21
CA PRO A 88 -14.12 -14.11 4.12
C PRO A 88 -14.76 -13.33 2.99
N GLN A 89 -15.36 -12.16 3.27
CA GLN A 89 -16.03 -11.35 2.26
C GLN A 89 -15.01 -10.76 1.29
N ALA A 90 -13.90 -10.22 1.82
CA ALA A 90 -12.83 -9.66 1.02
C ALA A 90 -11.76 -10.69 0.59
N ARG A 91 -11.80 -11.92 1.13
CA ARG A 91 -10.73 -12.94 1.06
C ARG A 91 -9.38 -12.39 1.52
N VAL A 92 -9.39 -11.70 2.65
CA VAL A 92 -8.22 -11.03 3.20
C VAL A 92 -7.73 -11.74 4.46
N PHE A 93 -6.42 -11.89 4.56
CA PHE A 93 -5.75 -12.27 5.80
C PHE A 93 -5.20 -11.01 6.47
N VAL A 94 -5.55 -10.81 7.73
CA VAL A 94 -5.08 -9.70 8.56
C VAL A 94 -4.03 -10.23 9.52
N PHE A 95 -2.89 -9.56 9.59
CA PHE A 95 -1.73 -10.00 10.34
C PHE A 95 -1.33 -9.02 11.43
N ARG A 96 -0.62 -9.54 12.44
CA ARG A 96 0.25 -8.80 13.35
C ARG A 96 1.66 -8.83 12.79
N CYS A 97 2.34 -7.68 12.76
CA CYS A 97 3.74 -7.61 12.37
C CYS A 97 4.66 -7.77 13.59
N THR A 98 5.52 -8.78 13.61
CA THR A 98 6.49 -9.00 14.70
C THR A 98 7.70 -8.07 14.63
N HIS A 99 7.85 -7.34 13.52
CA HIS A 99 8.91 -6.34 13.32
C HIS A 99 8.48 -4.92 13.72
N PHE A 100 7.20 -4.73 14.02
CA PHE A 100 6.67 -3.43 14.43
C PHE A 100 6.75 -3.28 15.94
N ASP A 101 7.42 -2.22 16.39
CA ASP A 101 7.46 -1.83 17.79
C ASP A 101 6.36 -0.79 18.06
N HIS A 102 5.39 -1.16 18.90
CA HIS A 102 4.27 -0.31 19.26
C HIS A 102 4.67 0.86 20.16
N ALA A 103 5.73 0.73 20.95
CA ALA A 103 6.18 1.78 21.87
C ALA A 103 6.88 2.90 21.11
N THR A 104 7.84 2.55 20.24
CA THR A 104 8.59 3.53 19.44
C THR A 104 7.92 3.88 18.11
N ARG A 105 6.89 3.14 17.70
CA ARG A 105 6.23 3.21 16.39
C ARG A 105 7.20 3.00 15.22
N THR A 106 8.23 2.16 15.41
CA THR A 106 9.25 1.89 14.39
C THR A 106 9.24 0.44 13.90
N CYS A 107 9.89 0.20 12.76
CA CYS A 107 10.04 -1.14 12.19
C CYS A 107 11.52 -1.53 12.20
N ASP A 108 11.86 -2.64 12.87
CA ASP A 108 13.24 -3.11 13.00
C ASP A 108 13.76 -3.87 11.76
N SER A 109 12.89 -4.12 10.78
CA SER A 109 13.17 -4.77 9.49
C SER A 109 13.02 -3.79 8.32
N TYR A 110 13.14 -2.48 8.57
CA TYR A 110 12.86 -1.43 7.57
C TYR A 110 13.57 -1.65 6.22
N ASP A 111 14.83 -2.09 6.23
CA ASP A 111 15.65 -2.31 5.03
C ASP A 111 15.34 -3.63 4.31
N SER A 112 14.87 -4.63 5.03
CA SER A 112 14.47 -5.92 4.47
C SER A 112 12.97 -6.04 4.27
N ARG A 113 12.19 -4.98 4.52
CA ARG A 113 10.72 -4.97 4.35
C ARG A 113 10.27 -5.65 3.05
N PRO A 114 9.22 -6.48 3.12
CA PRO A 114 8.68 -7.15 1.95
C PRO A 114 8.12 -6.14 0.94
N GLY A 115 7.99 -6.59 -0.30
CA GLY A 115 7.53 -5.77 -1.43
C GLY A 115 6.25 -4.99 -1.12
N MET A 116 5.24 -5.64 -0.54
CA MET A 116 3.97 -4.98 -0.16
C MET A 116 4.14 -3.79 0.79
N CYS A 117 5.02 -3.90 1.80
CA CYS A 117 5.25 -2.83 2.78
C CYS A 117 6.02 -1.67 2.18
N ARG A 118 6.82 -1.93 1.15
CA ARG A 118 7.56 -0.90 0.41
C ARG A 118 6.71 -0.23 -0.66
N ASP A 119 5.76 -0.96 -1.21
CA ASP A 119 4.89 -0.45 -2.26
C ASP A 119 3.75 0.40 -1.71
N TYR A 120 3.36 0.22 -0.44
CA TYR A 120 2.37 1.09 0.19
C TYR A 120 2.82 2.57 0.21
N PRO A 121 1.91 3.54 -0.10
CA PRO A 121 0.51 3.38 -0.49
C PRO A 121 0.27 3.36 -2.01
N ARG A 122 1.31 3.17 -2.84
CA ARG A 122 1.19 3.21 -4.30
C ARG A 122 0.24 2.17 -4.87
N ASN A 123 0.07 1.04 -4.19
CA ASN A 123 -0.91 0.02 -4.54
C ASN A 123 -2.36 0.53 -4.46
N LEU A 124 -2.65 1.54 -3.64
CA LEU A 124 -3.99 2.12 -3.49
C LEU A 124 -4.33 3.13 -4.59
N LEU A 125 -3.33 3.74 -5.23
CA LEU A 125 -3.52 4.81 -6.22
C LEU A 125 -4.20 4.36 -7.52
N ALA A 126 -4.32 3.05 -7.72
CA ALA A 126 -5.07 2.44 -8.81
C ALA A 126 -6.58 2.37 -8.55
N GLN A 127 -7.03 2.67 -7.33
CA GLN A 127 -8.44 2.67 -6.97
C GLN A 127 -9.15 3.91 -7.55
N PRO A 128 -10.45 3.83 -7.87
CA PRO A 128 -11.20 4.99 -8.38
C PRO A 128 -11.20 6.19 -7.44
N ASN A 129 -11.28 5.92 -6.13
CA ASN A 129 -11.17 6.92 -5.07
C ASN A 129 -10.23 6.39 -3.97
N PRO A 130 -8.91 6.62 -4.06
CA PRO A 130 -7.95 6.09 -3.10
C PRO A 130 -8.12 6.74 -1.73
N GLU A 131 -8.32 5.91 -0.71
CA GLU A 131 -8.36 6.36 0.68
C GLU A 131 -7.05 6.04 1.41
N MET A 132 -6.53 7.01 2.14
CA MET A 132 -5.32 6.84 2.94
C MET A 132 -5.71 6.52 4.38
N LEU A 133 -4.90 5.69 5.05
CA LEU A 133 -5.11 5.41 6.47
C LEU A 133 -5.07 6.70 7.31
N PRO A 134 -5.84 6.78 8.41
CA PRO A 134 -5.86 7.95 9.27
C PRO A 134 -4.46 8.37 9.74
N GLY A 135 -4.12 9.65 9.56
CA GLY A 135 -2.80 10.20 9.92
C GLY A 135 -1.67 9.88 8.95
N CYS A 136 -1.94 9.20 7.83
CA CYS A 136 -0.96 9.03 6.76
C CYS A 136 -0.58 10.40 6.17
N GLY A 137 0.72 10.65 6.03
CA GLY A 137 1.22 11.88 5.41
C GLY A 137 1.25 11.85 3.87
N TYR A 138 0.99 10.69 3.28
CA TYR A 138 0.78 10.55 1.84
C TYR A 138 -0.64 10.92 1.47
N ARG A 139 -0.82 11.44 0.25
CA ARG A 139 -2.13 11.73 -0.35
C ARG A 139 -2.17 11.35 -1.82
N PRO A 140 -3.32 10.89 -2.34
CA PRO A 140 -3.49 10.74 -3.78
C PRO A 140 -3.61 12.13 -4.41
N VAL A 141 -3.11 12.26 -5.64
CA VAL A 141 -3.19 13.51 -6.41
C VAL A 141 -3.72 13.17 -7.79
N ALA A 142 -4.79 13.81 -8.22
CA ALA A 142 -5.38 13.58 -9.53
C ALA A 142 -4.32 13.87 -10.62
N PRO A 143 -4.19 13.01 -11.65
CA PRO A 143 -3.17 13.16 -12.69
C PRO A 143 -3.31 14.49 -13.46
N ASN A 144 -4.53 15.02 -13.57
CA ASN A 144 -4.83 16.29 -14.22
C ASN A 144 -5.08 17.46 -13.22
N SER A 145 -4.64 17.33 -11.97
CA SER A 145 -4.90 18.28 -10.88
C SER A 145 -4.64 19.74 -11.26
N ALA A 146 -3.53 20.05 -11.92
CA ALA A 146 -3.19 21.40 -12.34
C ALA A 146 -4.18 21.98 -13.38
N ALA A 147 -4.68 21.16 -14.30
CA ALA A 147 -5.67 21.60 -15.29
C ALA A 147 -7.04 21.87 -14.63
N PHE A 148 -7.46 21.00 -13.71
CA PHE A 148 -8.66 21.20 -12.92
C PHE A 148 -8.59 22.46 -12.06
N LEU A 149 -7.46 22.72 -11.39
CA LEU A 149 -7.27 23.94 -10.61
C LEU A 149 -7.41 25.20 -11.47
N ARG A 150 -6.82 25.22 -12.67
CA ARG A 150 -6.99 26.33 -13.61
C ARG A 150 -8.44 26.52 -14.05
N ALA A 151 -9.15 25.43 -14.34
CA ALA A 151 -10.56 25.47 -14.71
C ALA A 151 -11.45 26.04 -13.58
N LEU A 152 -11.19 25.65 -12.34
CA LEU A 152 -11.89 26.18 -11.16
C LEU A 152 -11.61 27.68 -10.95
N GLN A 153 -10.36 28.10 -11.14
CA GLN A 153 -9.98 29.50 -11.07
C GLN A 153 -10.65 30.33 -12.17
N SER A 154 -10.69 29.84 -13.42
CA SER A 154 -11.40 30.53 -14.51
C SER A 154 -12.91 30.62 -14.28
N ALA A 155 -13.48 29.65 -13.58
CA ALA A 155 -14.89 29.66 -13.18
C ALA A 155 -15.15 30.53 -11.93
N SER A 156 -14.17 31.29 -11.44
CA SER A 156 -14.26 32.14 -10.25
C SER A 156 -14.69 31.41 -8.97
N VAL A 157 -14.42 30.10 -8.88
CA VAL A 157 -14.70 29.32 -7.67
C VAL A 157 -13.67 29.67 -6.59
N SER A 158 -14.15 30.17 -5.45
CA SER A 158 -13.29 30.69 -4.37
C SER A 158 -13.80 30.28 -2.98
N GLY A 159 -13.04 30.66 -1.94
CA GLY A 159 -13.39 30.41 -0.53
C GLY A 159 -13.55 28.93 -0.17
N ASP A 160 -14.53 28.64 0.68
CA ASP A 160 -14.79 27.30 1.22
C ASP A 160 -15.15 26.28 0.13
N THR A 161 -15.83 26.71 -0.93
CA THR A 161 -16.19 25.85 -2.06
C THR A 161 -14.94 25.35 -2.78
N LEU A 162 -13.96 26.24 -3.03
CA LEU A 162 -12.69 25.84 -3.63
C LEU A 162 -11.93 24.90 -2.70
N ALA A 163 -11.87 25.21 -1.41
CA ALA A 163 -11.19 24.36 -0.42
C ALA A 163 -11.79 22.95 -0.37
N ARG A 164 -13.13 22.83 -0.42
CA ARG A 164 -13.83 21.55 -0.49
C ARG A 164 -13.50 20.80 -1.77
N LEU A 165 -13.63 21.42 -2.95
CA LEU A 165 -13.35 20.77 -4.24
C LEU A 165 -11.90 20.30 -4.36
N LYS A 166 -10.95 21.09 -3.84
CA LYS A 166 -9.54 20.69 -3.82
C LYS A 166 -9.30 19.41 -3.03
N ARG A 167 -10.00 19.22 -1.91
CA ARG A 167 -9.93 17.99 -1.11
C ARG A 167 -10.64 16.83 -1.82
N ASP A 168 -11.89 17.03 -2.21
CA ASP A 168 -12.74 15.95 -2.74
C ASP A 168 -12.25 15.44 -4.10
N LEU A 169 -11.63 16.30 -4.91
CA LEU A 169 -11.07 15.96 -6.23
C LEU A 169 -9.56 15.69 -6.20
N HIS A 170 -8.94 15.62 -5.02
CA HIS A 170 -7.52 15.29 -4.85
C HIS A 170 -6.58 16.21 -5.66
N LEU A 171 -6.79 17.53 -5.60
CA LEU A 171 -6.11 18.49 -6.48
C LEU A 171 -4.78 19.05 -5.91
N GLU A 172 -4.45 18.77 -4.66
CA GLU A 172 -3.26 19.32 -3.99
C GLU A 172 -2.17 18.26 -3.77
N LYS A 173 -0.91 18.65 -4.02
CA LYS A 173 0.29 17.79 -3.98
C LYS A 173 0.91 17.65 -2.61
#